data_AF-A0A355DM62-F1
#
_entry.id   AF-A0A355DM62-F1
#
_cell.length_a   1.000
_cell.length_b   1.000
_cell.length_c   1.000
_cell.angle_alpha   90.00
_cell.angle_beta   90.00
_cell.angle_gamma   90.00
#
_symmetry.space_group_name_H-M   'P 1'
#
loop_
_entity.id
_entity.type
_entity.pdbx_description
1 polymer ?
#
loop_
_entity_poly.entity_id
_entity_poly.type
_entity_poly.pdbx_seq_one_letter_code
_entity_poly.pdbx_strand_id
1 'polypeptide(L)'
;MGNANISGSRIKQARERLGWDQSELAAALYVDFYIKLDQSDISEIERHKRGVKDFELDAIARVLGVTPEWLLRGDEEDSHE
;
A
#
# COMPACT_ATOMS: atom_id res chain seq x y z
N MET A 1 -1.90 8.13 20.09
CA MET A 1 -1.34 6.88 19.51
C MET A 1 -0.92 7.20 18.09
N GLY A 2 0.33 6.91 17.75
CA GLY A 2 0.87 7.18 16.41
C GLY A 2 0.23 6.28 15.35
N ASN A 3 0.34 6.70 14.10
CA ASN A 3 -0.05 5.90 12.94
C ASN A 3 0.79 4.61 12.89
N ALA A 4 0.17 3.46 12.61
CA ALA A 4 0.86 2.17 12.55
C ALA A 4 1.71 2.00 11.27
N ASN A 5 1.45 2.81 10.25
CA ASN A 5 2.23 2.89 9.03
C ASN A 5 2.16 4.32 8.43
N ILE A 6 3.05 4.62 7.49
CA ILE A 6 3.09 5.89 6.74
C ILE A 6 2.65 5.74 5.28
N SER A 7 2.49 4.51 4.80
CA SER A 7 2.21 4.21 3.39
C SER A 7 0.72 4.11 3.05
N GLY A 8 -0.15 3.94 4.04
CA GLY A 8 -1.57 3.64 3.87
C GLY A 8 -2.32 4.58 2.93
N SER A 9 -2.11 5.89 3.08
CA SER A 9 -2.73 6.90 2.21
C SER A 9 -2.30 6.75 0.74
N ARG A 10 -1.06 6.38 0.47
CA ARG A 10 -0.53 6.22 -0.90
C ARG A 10 -0.90 4.88 -1.51
N ILE A 11 -0.96 3.82 -0.70
CA ILE A 11 -1.51 2.51 -1.10
C ILE A 11 -2.93 2.70 -1.60
N LYS A 12 -3.77 3.42 -0.84
CA LYS A 12 -5.12 3.77 -1.24
C LYS A 12 -5.15 4.54 -2.57
N GLN A 13 -4.33 5.58 -2.68
CA GLN A 13 -4.26 6.42 -3.88
C GLN A 13 -3.89 5.60 -5.13
N ALA A 14 -2.86 4.76 -5.05
CA ALA A 14 -2.43 3.94 -6.19
C ALA A 14 -3.47 2.87 -6.55
N ARG A 15 -4.10 2.24 -5.55
CA ARG A 15 -5.22 1.31 -5.78
C ARG A 15 -6.40 1.97 -6.49
N GLU A 16 -6.83 3.15 -6.02
CA GLU A 16 -7.94 3.89 -6.63
C GLU A 16 -7.62 4.36 -8.05
N ARG A 17 -6.36 4.66 -8.38
CA ARG A 17 -5.92 4.97 -9.76
C ARG A 17 -6.08 3.79 -10.72
N LEU A 18 -6.00 2.55 -10.22
CA LEU A 18 -6.30 1.34 -10.99
C LEU A 18 -7.80 1.03 -11.07
N GLY A 19 -8.64 1.80 -10.36
CA GLY A 19 -10.09 1.54 -10.26
C GLY A 19 -10.44 0.33 -9.40
N TRP A 20 -9.48 -0.17 -8.62
CA TRP A 20 -9.66 -1.38 -7.82
C TRP A 20 -10.32 -1.10 -6.47
N ASP A 21 -11.15 -2.02 -5.99
CA ASP A 21 -11.56 -2.10 -4.60
C ASP A 21 -10.48 -2.78 -3.72
N GLN A 22 -10.67 -2.74 -2.41
CA GLN A 22 -9.73 -3.29 -1.43
C GLN A 22 -9.60 -4.82 -1.52
N SER A 23 -10.65 -5.52 -1.95
CA SER A 23 -10.66 -6.97 -2.15
C SER A 23 -9.85 -7.36 -3.37
N GLU A 24 -9.89 -6.55 -4.44
CA GLU A 24 -9.08 -6.75 -5.64
C GLU A 24 -7.58 -6.63 -5.35
N LEU A 25 -7.17 -5.63 -4.55
CA LEU A 25 -5.78 -5.54 -4.08
C LEU A 25 -5.38 -6.75 -3.24
N ALA A 26 -6.23 -7.18 -2.30
CA ALA A 26 -6.00 -8.37 -1.49
C ALA A 26 -5.85 -9.64 -2.35
N ALA A 27 -6.72 -9.80 -3.36
CA ALA A 27 -6.67 -10.93 -4.29
C ALA A 27 -5.39 -10.93 -5.13
N ALA A 28 -4.97 -9.79 -5.67
CA ALA A 28 -3.73 -9.66 -6.44
C ALA A 28 -2.49 -10.02 -5.60
N LEU A 29 -2.42 -9.55 -4.35
CA LEU A 29 -1.33 -9.90 -3.42
C LEU A 29 -1.26 -11.40 -3.13
N TYR A 30 -2.42 -12.07 -3.04
CA TYR A 30 -2.46 -13.50 -2.85
C TYR A 30 -2.04 -14.27 -4.12
N VAL A 31 -2.54 -13.88 -5.29
CA VAL A 31 -2.26 -14.57 -6.55
C VAL A 31 -0.79 -14.44 -6.96
N ASP A 32 -0.22 -13.24 -6.85
CA ASP A 32 1.11 -12.95 -7.38
C ASP A 32 2.23 -13.22 -6.36
N PHE A 33 1.94 -13.08 -5.06
CA PHE A 33 2.95 -13.11 -3.99
C PHE A 33 2.62 -14.07 -2.84
N TYR A 34 1.49 -14.79 -2.87
CA TYR A 34 1.01 -15.66 -1.79
C TYR A 34 0.85 -14.96 -0.43
N ILE A 35 0.69 -13.64 -0.44
CA ILE A 35 0.46 -12.83 0.76
C ILE A 35 -1.02 -12.90 1.11
N LYS A 36 -1.32 -13.44 2.30
CA LYS A 36 -2.69 -13.57 2.81
C LYS A 36 -3.07 -12.30 3.57
N LEU A 37 -3.73 -11.39 2.86
CA LEU A 37 -4.46 -10.26 3.43
C LEU A 37 -5.91 -10.36 2.94
N ASP A 38 -6.85 -9.87 3.73
CA ASP A 38 -8.23 -9.69 3.30
C ASP A 38 -8.59 -8.21 3.12
N GLN A 39 -9.83 -7.95 2.70
CA GLN A 39 -10.32 -6.58 2.52
C GLN A 39 -10.24 -5.73 3.81
N SER A 40 -10.43 -6.34 4.99
CA SER A 40 -10.34 -5.63 6.27
C SER A 40 -8.91 -5.28 6.61
N ASP A 41 -7.95 -6.18 6.39
CA ASP A 41 -6.52 -5.90 6.52
C ASP A 41 -6.10 -4.70 5.65
N ILE A 42 -6.51 -4.69 4.36
CA ILE A 42 -6.21 -3.58 3.45
C ILE A 42 -6.84 -2.27 3.96
N SER A 43 -8.10 -2.31 4.42
CA SER A 43 -8.77 -1.15 4.99
C SER A 43 -8.05 -0.61 6.23
N GLU A 44 -7.56 -1.47 7.11
CA GLU A 44 -6.78 -1.07 8.27
C GLU A 44 -5.41 -0.50 7.91
N ILE A 45 -4.74 -1.04 6.88
CA ILE A 45 -3.50 -0.48 6.34
C ILE A 45 -3.75 0.94 5.82
N GLU A 46 -4.77 1.13 4.97
CA GLU A 46 -5.11 2.43 4.39
C GLU A 46 -5.52 3.47 5.43
N ARG A 47 -6.08 3.02 6.56
CA ARG A 47 -6.47 3.86 7.70
C ARG A 47 -5.37 4.02 8.76
N HIS A 48 -4.16 3.53 8.49
CA HIS A 48 -2.99 3.59 9.37
C HIS A 48 -3.20 2.89 10.73
N LYS A 49 -4.09 1.88 10.77
CA LYS A 49 -4.41 1.09 11.96
C LYS A 49 -3.58 -0.19 12.07
N ARG A 50 -3.17 -0.76 10.94
CA ARG A 50 -2.29 -1.93 10.85
C ARG A 50 -0.93 -1.53 10.30
N GLY A 51 0.15 -2.12 10.82
CA GLY A 51 1.47 -1.97 10.23
C GLY A 51 1.56 -2.67 8.86
N VAL A 52 2.59 -2.33 8.08
CA VAL A 52 2.91 -3.01 6.82
C VAL A 52 4.31 -3.57 6.97
N LYS A 53 4.48 -4.88 6.76
CA LYS A 53 5.81 -5.51 6.77
C LYS A 53 6.57 -5.13 5.49
N ASP A 54 7.89 -5.23 5.53
CA ASP A 54 8.75 -4.92 4.38
C ASP A 54 8.38 -5.70 3.11
N PHE A 55 8.15 -7.02 3.22
CA PHE A 55 7.74 -7.85 2.09
C PHE A 55 6.31 -7.57 1.63
N GLU A 56 5.41 -7.15 2.53
CA GLU A 56 4.06 -6.69 2.17
C GLU A 56 4.16 -5.38 1.36
N LEU A 57 5.01 -4.45 1.80
CA LEU A 57 5.21 -3.17 1.12
C LEU A 57 5.80 -3.34 -0.29
N ASP A 58 6.83 -4.19 -0.45
CA ASP A 58 7.43 -4.49 -1.76
C ASP A 58 6.41 -5.14 -2.70
N ALA A 59 5.63 -6.12 -2.23
CA ALA A 59 4.60 -6.75 -3.04
C ALA A 59 3.48 -5.77 -3.43
N ILE A 60 3.01 -4.93 -2.49
CA ILE A 60 2.01 -3.90 -2.78
C ILE A 60 2.52 -2.93 -3.84
N ALA A 61 3.78 -2.50 -3.76
CA ALA A 61 4.38 -1.61 -4.76
C ALA A 61 4.36 -2.25 -6.16
N ARG A 62 4.78 -3.52 -6.27
CA ARG A 62 4.79 -4.26 -7.53
C ARG A 62 3.39 -4.45 -8.12
N VAL A 63 2.42 -4.86 -7.30
CA VAL A 63 1.02 -5.04 -7.71
C VAL A 63 0.41 -3.73 -8.21
N LEU A 64 0.70 -2.62 -7.52
CA LEU A 64 0.16 -1.31 -7.86
C LEU A 64 0.97 -0.57 -8.94
N GLY A 65 2.06 -1.16 -9.44
CA GLY A 65 2.89 -0.56 -10.49
C GLY A 65 3.65 0.69 -10.04
N VAL A 66 4.03 0.80 -8.76
CA VAL A 66 4.78 1.92 -8.19
C VAL A 66 6.04 1.43 -7.47
N THR A 67 6.89 2.34 -7.00
CA THR A 67 8.06 1.97 -6.18
C THR A 67 7.72 1.94 -4.68
N PRO A 68 8.40 1.12 -3.87
CA PRO A 68 8.26 1.18 -2.41
C PRO A 68 8.57 2.56 -1.84
N GLU A 69 9.55 3.27 -2.42
CA GLU A 69 9.90 4.65 -2.04
C GLU A 69 8.71 5.60 -2.25
N TRP A 70 8.01 5.47 -3.38
CA TRP A 70 6.83 6.28 -3.64
C TRP A 70 5.72 5.98 -2.61
N LEU A 71 5.50 4.72 -2.22
CA LEU A 71 4.54 4.40 -1.16
C LEU A 71 4.92 5.05 0.19
N LEU A 72 6.21 5.13 0.50
CA LEU A 72 6.72 5.70 1.76
C LEU A 72 6.73 7.23 1.76
N ARG A 73 7.15 7.86 0.67
CA ARG A 73 7.53 9.28 0.60
C ARG A 73 6.80 10.08 -0.48
N GLY A 74 6.20 9.41 -1.44
CA GLY A 74 5.59 10.03 -2.61
C GLY A 74 6.65 10.46 -3.62
N ASP A 75 6.24 11.29 -4.56
CA ASP A 75 7.17 12.01 -5.42
C ASP A 75 7.88 13.03 -4.54
N GLU A 76 9.13 12.77 -4.15
CA GLU A 76 9.97 13.81 -3.56
C GLU A 76 10.24 14.84 -4.67
N GLU A 77 9.36 15.83 -4.83
CA GLU A 77 9.76 17.08 -5.45
C GLU A 77 10.71 17.77 -4.47
N ASP A 78 11.94 18.01 -4.95
CA ASP A 78 13.01 18.77 -4.32
C ASP A 78 12.49 19.86 -3.38
N SER A 79 12.43 19.58 -2.08
CA SER A 79 12.43 20.62 -1.05
C SER A 79 13.89 20.95 -0.72
N HIS A 80 14.57 21.47 -1.75
CA HIS A 80 15.76 22.29 -1.61
C HIS A 80 15.42 23.69 -2.13
N GLU A 81 14.65 24.43 -1.32
CA GLU A 81 14.69 25.90 -1.28
C GLU A 81 15.34 26.33 0.03
#